data_AF-A0A8C8GTQ0-F1
#
_entry.id   AF-A0A8C8GTQ0-F1
#
_cell.length_a   1.000
_cell.length_b   1.000
_cell.length_c   1.000
_cell.angle_alpha   90.00
_cell.angle_beta   90.00
_cell.angle_gamma   90.00
#
_symmetry.space_group_name_H-M   'P 1'
#
loop_
_entity.id
_entity.type
_entity.pdbx_description
1 polymer ?
#
loop_
_entity_poly.entity_id
_entity_poly.type
_entity_poly.pdbx_seq_one_letter_code
_entity_poly.pdbx_strand_id
1 'polypeptide(L)'
;PTWAMLHDIMDVKLVPYGNAQELPSGNSPFTCQHGEPECHGNMIEACFLHSVGRYSAFQVIYCMESAANVLDAAQPCLQLHVPSMMWDSVTSCVKGELGFKLMHENALKTKAPAKTHVPWVTINGEYTDDFQDKAMSSLFNLVCKMYKVSSRGVTRLRFNMNSI
;
A
#
# COMPACT_ATOMS: atom_id res chain seq x y z
N PRO A 1 -4.97 0.00 -12.51
CA PRO A 1 -6.10 0.38 -13.42
C PRO A 1 -7.43 0.75 -12.71
N THR A 2 -8.08 -0.14 -11.94
CA THR A 2 -9.43 0.12 -11.37
C THR A 2 -9.53 1.41 -10.55
N TRP A 3 -8.56 1.65 -9.67
CA TRP A 3 -8.58 2.82 -8.81
C TRP A 3 -8.58 4.13 -9.60
N ALA A 4 -7.81 4.23 -10.68
CA ALA A 4 -7.82 5.43 -11.53
C ALA A 4 -9.22 5.75 -12.09
N MET A 5 -10.02 4.71 -12.39
CA MET A 5 -11.37 4.86 -12.94
C MET A 5 -12.43 5.11 -11.86
N LEU A 6 -12.28 4.52 -10.67
CA LEU A 6 -13.34 4.46 -9.65
C LEU A 6 -12.96 5.10 -8.30
N HIS A 7 -11.88 5.87 -8.23
CA HIS A 7 -11.39 6.46 -6.97
C HIS A 7 -12.43 7.33 -6.23
N ASP A 8 -13.39 7.93 -6.93
CA ASP A 8 -14.45 8.74 -6.30
C ASP A 8 -15.40 7.93 -5.40
N ILE A 9 -15.54 6.63 -5.68
CA ILE A 9 -16.41 5.70 -4.95
C ILE A 9 -15.63 4.68 -4.11
N MET A 10 -14.30 4.79 -4.07
CA MET A 10 -13.40 3.91 -3.33
C MET A 10 -12.58 4.71 -2.31
N ASP A 11 -12.45 4.19 -1.09
CA ASP A 11 -11.47 4.63 -0.11
C ASP A 11 -10.46 3.51 0.12
N VAL A 12 -9.35 3.54 -0.61
CA VAL A 12 -8.32 2.49 -0.55
C VAL A 12 -7.21 2.91 0.41
N LYS A 13 -6.85 2.00 1.31
CA LYS A 13 -5.67 2.07 2.16
C LYS A 13 -4.70 0.97 1.75
N LEU A 14 -3.52 1.35 1.28
CA LEU A 14 -2.40 0.43 1.09
C LEU A 14 -1.60 0.37 2.39
N VAL A 15 -1.18 -0.83 2.76
CA VAL A 15 -0.36 -1.12 3.93
C VAL A 15 0.84 -1.96 3.45
N PRO A 16 1.93 -1.30 3.01
CA PRO A 16 3.15 -1.99 2.59
C PRO A 16 3.86 -2.55 3.82
N TYR A 17 3.83 -3.86 3.94
CA TYR A 17 4.40 -4.60 5.07
C TYR A 17 4.39 -6.10 4.80
N GLY A 18 3.31 -6.58 4.20
CA GLY A 18 3.23 -7.97 3.78
C GLY A 18 3.27 -8.95 4.93
N ASN A 19 4.20 -9.91 4.81
CA ASN A 19 4.53 -10.90 5.82
C ASN A 19 5.79 -10.54 6.64
N ALA A 20 6.22 -9.27 6.61
CA ALA A 20 7.38 -8.84 7.37
C ALA A 20 7.20 -9.06 8.88
N GLN A 21 8.30 -9.18 9.60
CA GLN A 21 8.31 -9.28 11.05
C GLN A 21 9.13 -8.16 11.64
N GLU A 22 8.58 -7.50 12.66
CA GLU A 22 9.30 -6.51 13.45
C GLU A 22 10.07 -7.21 14.58
N LEU A 23 11.37 -6.93 14.66
CA LEU A 23 12.27 -7.44 15.68
C LEU A 23 12.33 -6.47 16.87
N PRO A 24 12.25 -6.96 18.13
CA PRO A 24 12.23 -6.11 19.32
C PRO A 24 13.48 -5.23 19.55
N SER A 25 14.62 -5.56 18.94
CA SER A 25 15.89 -4.85 19.15
C SER A 25 16.93 -5.23 18.08
N GLY A 26 17.08 -4.42 17.04
CA GLY A 26 18.11 -4.62 16.01
C GLY A 26 18.38 -3.36 15.18
N ASN A 27 19.57 -3.28 14.58
CA ASN A 27 19.94 -2.21 13.64
C ASN A 27 19.07 -2.20 12.37
N SER A 28 18.53 -3.37 11.98
CA SER A 28 17.46 -3.52 11.00
C SER A 28 16.27 -4.17 11.71
N PRO A 29 15.26 -3.38 12.11
CA PRO A 29 14.18 -3.89 12.95
C PRO A 29 13.12 -4.66 12.15
N PHE A 30 13.28 -4.86 10.84
CA PHE A 30 12.32 -5.60 10.02
C PHE A 30 13.01 -6.73 9.25
N THR A 31 12.39 -7.91 9.24
CA THR A 31 12.76 -9.03 8.38
C THR A 31 11.62 -9.32 7.40
N CYS A 32 11.96 -9.50 6.13
CA CYS A 32 11.00 -9.73 5.05
C CYS A 32 11.29 -11.08 4.36
N GLN A 33 10.24 -11.69 3.79
CA GLN A 33 10.29 -13.05 3.23
C GLN A 33 11.20 -13.16 1.99
N HIS A 34 11.40 -12.07 1.25
CA HIS A 34 12.29 -11.93 0.10
C HIS A 34 13.55 -11.09 0.43
N GLY A 35 13.88 -10.93 1.71
CA GLY A 35 15.11 -10.29 2.16
C GLY A 35 15.06 -8.76 2.24
N GLU A 36 16.24 -8.14 2.35
CA GLU A 36 16.38 -6.69 2.56
C GLU A 36 15.76 -5.83 1.44
N PRO A 37 15.84 -6.20 0.14
CA PRO A 37 15.23 -5.42 -0.91
C PRO A 37 13.70 -5.23 -0.76
N GLU A 38 12.99 -6.25 -0.28
CA GLU A 38 11.55 -6.16 0.00
C GLU A 38 11.28 -5.21 1.17
N CYS A 39 12.05 -5.34 2.25
CA CYS A 39 11.93 -4.42 3.39
C CYS A 39 12.22 -2.98 2.98
N HIS A 40 13.21 -2.77 2.09
CA HIS A 40 13.54 -1.46 1.55
C HIS A 40 12.39 -0.91 0.69
N GLY A 41 11.80 -1.73 -0.18
CA GLY A 41 10.63 -1.40 -0.98
C GLY A 41 9.44 -1.00 -0.11
N ASN A 42 9.09 -1.82 0.88
CA ASN A 42 8.02 -1.54 1.84
C ASN A 42 8.21 -0.19 2.54
N MET A 43 9.44 0.11 2.96
CA MET A 43 9.79 1.38 3.59
C MET A 43 9.61 2.57 2.63
N ILE A 44 10.08 2.44 1.38
CA ILE A 44 9.91 3.47 0.34
C ILE A 44 8.43 3.74 0.08
N GLU A 45 7.61 2.69 -0.10
CA GLU A 45 6.17 2.82 -0.32
C GLU A 45 5.47 3.50 0.85
N ALA A 46 5.82 3.13 2.09
CA ALA A 46 5.29 3.76 3.30
C ALA A 46 5.63 5.27 3.33
N CYS A 47 6.87 5.62 2.99
CA CYS A 47 7.32 7.01 2.89
C CYS A 47 6.62 7.78 1.77
N PHE A 48 6.32 7.17 0.62
CA PHE A 48 5.51 7.81 -0.43
C PHE A 48 4.08 8.06 0.01
N LEU A 49 3.43 7.07 0.61
CA LEU A 49 2.07 7.21 1.14
C LEU A 49 1.97 8.34 2.17
N HIS A 50 3.01 8.56 2.96
CA HIS A 50 3.10 9.67 3.90
C HIS A 50 3.36 11.02 3.20
N SER A 51 4.32 11.08 2.27
CA SER A 51 4.91 12.35 1.85
C SER A 51 4.22 13.04 0.67
N VAL A 52 3.64 12.30 -0.27
CA VAL A 52 3.11 12.88 -1.52
C VAL A 52 1.59 12.85 -1.63
N GLY A 53 0.91 12.37 -0.59
CA GLY A 53 -0.53 12.19 -0.58
C GLY A 53 -0.98 10.95 -1.37
N ARG A 54 -2.14 10.40 -1.00
CA ARG A 54 -2.60 9.09 -1.48
C ARG A 54 -2.72 8.99 -3.00
N TYR A 55 -3.24 10.03 -3.65
CA TYR A 55 -3.49 9.97 -5.08
C TYR A 55 -2.18 9.81 -5.86
N SER A 56 -1.22 10.69 -5.58
CA SER A 56 0.09 10.67 -6.22
C SER A 56 0.91 9.45 -5.81
N ALA A 57 0.88 9.08 -4.53
CA ALA A 57 1.58 7.89 -4.04
C ALA A 57 1.14 6.63 -4.80
N PHE A 58 -0.16 6.46 -5.07
CA PHE A 58 -0.64 5.28 -5.80
C PHE A 58 -0.13 5.22 -7.23
N GLN A 59 0.03 6.37 -7.90
CA GLN A 59 0.61 6.41 -9.25
C GLN A 59 2.10 6.05 -9.21
N VAL A 60 2.85 6.60 -8.24
CA VAL A 60 4.27 6.29 -8.04
C VAL A 60 4.47 4.80 -7.74
N ILE A 61 3.73 4.25 -6.77
CA ILE A 61 3.81 2.84 -6.37
C ILE A 61 3.42 1.92 -7.52
N TYR A 62 2.33 2.23 -8.24
CA TYR A 62 1.95 1.44 -9.42
C TYR A 62 3.03 1.43 -10.50
N CYS A 63 3.68 2.57 -10.75
CA CYS A 63 4.80 2.67 -11.68
C CYS A 63 5.98 1.79 -11.24
N MET A 64 6.33 1.80 -9.95
CA MET A 64 7.41 0.98 -9.40
C MET A 64 7.12 -0.51 -9.49
N GLU A 65 5.95 -0.93 -9.01
CA GLU A 65 5.51 -2.34 -8.98
C GLU A 65 5.32 -2.92 -10.40
N SER A 66 5.20 -2.07 -11.41
CA SER A 66 5.14 -2.49 -12.81
C SER A 66 6.52 -2.61 -13.48
N ALA A 67 7.60 -2.20 -12.80
CA ALA A 67 8.94 -2.22 -13.35
C ALA A 67 9.62 -3.59 -13.16
N ALA A 68 10.59 -3.89 -14.01
CA ALA A 68 11.41 -5.11 -13.88
C ALA A 68 12.25 -5.11 -12.59
N ASN A 69 12.66 -3.91 -12.14
CA ASN A 69 13.30 -3.71 -10.85
C ASN A 69 12.56 -2.58 -10.11
N VAL A 70 11.85 -2.95 -9.03
CA VAL A 70 11.01 -2.06 -8.23
C VAL A 70 11.83 -0.94 -7.59
N LEU A 71 13.00 -1.25 -7.03
CA LEU A 71 13.83 -0.29 -6.30
C LEU A 71 14.48 0.73 -7.23
N ASP A 72 15.03 0.27 -8.36
CA ASP A 72 15.64 1.15 -9.37
C ASP A 72 14.60 2.10 -9.98
N ALA A 73 13.32 1.69 -10.02
CA ALA A 73 12.22 2.50 -10.54
C ALA A 73 11.70 3.56 -9.56
N ALA A 74 12.02 3.47 -8.25
CA ALA A 74 11.46 4.34 -7.22
C ALA A 74 11.63 5.84 -7.52
N GLN A 75 12.87 6.27 -7.80
CA GLN A 75 13.17 7.66 -8.08
C GLN A 75 12.61 8.13 -9.45
N PRO A 76 12.82 7.40 -10.56
CA PRO A 76 12.19 7.75 -11.84
C PRO A 76 10.66 7.87 -11.76
N CYS A 77 9.98 6.94 -11.07
CA CYS A 77 8.53 6.97 -10.89
C CYS A 77 8.07 8.16 -10.04
N LEU A 78 8.82 8.50 -8.98
CA LEU A 78 8.57 9.71 -8.21
C LEU A 78 8.67 10.96 -9.10
N GLN A 79 9.74 11.07 -9.88
CA GLN A 79 9.98 12.23 -10.75
C GLN A 79 8.89 12.38 -11.82
N LEU A 80 8.41 11.25 -12.36
CA LEU A 80 7.37 11.21 -13.39
C LEU A 80 6.01 11.70 -12.85
N HIS A 81 5.63 11.29 -11.64
CA HIS A 81 4.29 11.56 -11.10
C HIS A 81 4.23 12.71 -10.11
N VAL A 82 5.35 13.06 -9.47
CA VAL A 82 5.45 14.12 -8.45
C VAL A 82 6.76 14.90 -8.63
N PRO A 83 6.94 15.61 -9.76
CA PRO A 83 8.20 16.26 -10.10
C PRO A 83 8.66 17.34 -9.10
N SER A 84 7.76 17.86 -8.26
CA SER A 84 8.08 18.82 -7.21
C SER A 84 8.66 18.20 -5.93
N MET A 85 8.59 16.87 -5.78
CA MET A 85 9.09 16.16 -4.61
C MET A 85 10.56 15.80 -4.80
N MET A 86 11.38 16.11 -3.79
CA MET A 86 12.80 15.79 -3.80
C MET A 86 13.03 14.35 -3.34
N TRP A 87 13.83 13.60 -4.09
CA TRP A 87 14.23 12.23 -3.72
C TRP A 87 14.93 12.16 -2.36
N ASP A 88 15.71 13.19 -2.01
CA ASP A 88 16.40 13.28 -0.72
C ASP A 88 15.44 13.31 0.47
N SER A 89 14.25 13.89 0.32
CA SER A 89 13.22 13.86 1.36
C SER A 89 12.69 12.45 1.60
N VAL A 90 12.54 11.66 0.53
CA VAL A 90 12.13 10.25 0.63
C VAL A 90 13.24 9.41 1.26
N THR A 91 14.48 9.60 0.79
CA THR A 91 15.65 8.93 1.35
C THR A 91 15.83 9.23 2.85
N SER A 92 15.57 10.48 3.26
CA SER A 92 15.61 10.89 4.67
C SER A 92 14.51 10.21 5.50
N CYS A 93 13.31 10.05 4.94
CA CYS A 93 12.24 9.28 5.58
C CYS A 93 12.65 7.81 5.75
N VAL A 94 13.13 7.16 4.68
CA VAL A 94 13.51 5.75 4.65
C VAL A 94 14.61 5.43 5.66
N LYS A 95 15.60 6.31 5.82
CA LYS A 95 16.73 6.13 6.74
C LYS A 95 16.47 6.63 8.16
N GLY A 96 15.39 7.38 8.37
CA GLY A 96 15.11 8.09 9.61
C GLY A 96 14.07 7.40 10.49
N GLU A 97 13.84 7.99 11.67
CA GLU A 97 12.82 7.53 12.62
C GLU A 97 11.40 7.53 12.03
N LEU A 98 11.13 8.43 11.08
CA LEU A 98 9.83 8.50 10.41
C LEU A 98 9.51 7.22 9.65
N GLY A 99 10.43 6.72 8.82
CA GLY A 99 10.25 5.46 8.09
C GLY A 99 10.01 4.29 9.05
N PHE A 100 10.85 4.18 10.08
CA PHE A 100 10.68 3.17 11.13
C PHE A 100 9.28 3.21 11.75
N LYS A 101 8.83 4.41 12.17
CA LYS A 101 7.50 4.59 12.74
C LYS A 101 6.38 4.18 11.78
N LEU A 102 6.49 4.54 10.50
CA LEU A 102 5.50 4.17 9.49
C LEU A 102 5.43 2.66 9.27
N MET A 103 6.58 1.98 9.22
CA MET A 103 6.64 0.52 9.10
C MET A 103 6.11 -0.18 10.36
N HIS A 104 6.42 0.33 11.56
CA HIS A 104 5.85 -0.15 12.81
C HIS A 104 4.32 0.00 12.84
N GLU A 105 3.80 1.16 12.42
CA GLU A 105 2.35 1.36 12.30
C GLU A 105 1.71 0.39 11.30
N ASN A 106 2.42 0.04 10.23
CA ASN A 106 1.95 -0.97 9.29
C ASN A 106 1.98 -2.36 9.92
N ALA A 107 3.02 -2.73 10.69
CA ALA A 107 3.08 -3.96 11.47
C ALA A 107 1.87 -4.11 12.40
N LEU A 108 1.47 -3.03 13.08
CA LEU A 108 0.29 -3.03 13.93
C LEU A 108 -1.01 -3.24 13.13
N LYS A 109 -1.11 -2.64 11.93
CA LYS A 109 -2.26 -2.83 11.01
C LYS A 109 -2.30 -4.23 10.40
N THR A 110 -1.20 -4.97 10.38
CA THR A 110 -1.14 -6.33 9.83
C THR A 110 -1.33 -7.45 10.83
N LYS A 111 -1.22 -7.14 12.13
CA LYS A 111 -1.20 -8.11 13.23
C LYS A 111 -2.47 -8.97 13.40
N ALA A 112 -3.65 -8.46 13.04
CA ALA A 112 -4.92 -9.18 13.25
C ALA A 112 -5.99 -8.88 12.17
N PRO A 113 -6.77 -9.89 11.73
CA PRO A 113 -6.58 -11.33 11.99
C PRO A 113 -5.28 -11.86 11.37
N ALA A 114 -4.80 -13.01 11.83
CA ALA A 114 -3.60 -13.65 11.29
C ALA A 114 -3.81 -13.94 9.80
N LYS A 115 -3.09 -13.20 8.95
CA LYS A 115 -3.14 -13.34 7.50
C LYS A 115 -2.39 -14.60 7.11
N THR A 116 -2.95 -15.38 6.19
CA THR A 116 -2.33 -16.62 5.71
C THR A 116 -1.58 -16.44 4.39
N HIS A 117 -1.77 -15.30 3.73
CA HIS A 117 -1.19 -14.98 2.44
C HIS A 117 -1.23 -13.47 2.18
N VAL A 118 -0.57 -13.07 1.10
CA VAL A 118 -0.54 -11.72 0.54
C VAL A 118 -0.80 -11.78 -0.97
N PRO A 119 -1.44 -10.76 -1.57
CA PRO A 119 -2.05 -9.61 -0.91
C PRO A 119 -3.28 -10.00 -0.08
N TRP A 120 -3.56 -9.25 0.99
CA TRP A 120 -4.73 -9.49 1.86
C TRP A 120 -5.69 -8.31 1.78
N VAL A 121 -6.85 -8.52 1.16
CA VAL A 121 -7.84 -7.46 0.89
C VAL A 121 -9.02 -7.57 1.84
N THR A 122 -9.32 -6.48 2.55
CA THR A 122 -10.55 -6.34 3.32
C THR A 122 -11.43 -5.25 2.71
N ILE A 123 -12.74 -5.47 2.74
CA ILE A 123 -13.74 -4.55 2.22
C ILE A 123 -14.70 -4.19 3.35
N ASN A 124 -14.83 -2.90 3.64
CA ASN A 124 -15.56 -2.38 4.79
C ASN A 124 -15.15 -3.00 6.14
N GLY A 125 -13.89 -3.41 6.26
CA GLY A 125 -13.33 -4.04 7.46
C GLY A 125 -13.51 -5.55 7.54
N GLU A 126 -14.13 -6.17 6.54
CA GLU A 126 -14.36 -7.62 6.50
C GLU A 126 -13.46 -8.30 5.47
N TYR A 127 -12.94 -9.48 5.84
CA TYR A 127 -12.27 -10.40 4.93
C TYR A 127 -13.19 -11.59 4.63
N THR A 128 -13.30 -11.98 3.37
CA THR A 128 -13.84 -13.27 2.95
C THR A 128 -13.04 -13.77 1.75
N ASP A 129 -12.92 -15.08 1.58
CA ASP A 129 -12.24 -15.65 0.40
C ASP A 129 -12.94 -15.21 -0.91
N ASP A 130 -14.26 -15.08 -0.90
CA ASP A 130 -15.03 -14.56 -2.04
C ASP A 130 -14.68 -13.09 -2.38
N PHE A 131 -14.48 -12.23 -1.38
CA PHE A 131 -14.02 -10.86 -1.60
C PHE A 131 -12.59 -10.82 -2.12
N GLN A 132 -11.71 -11.64 -1.56
CA GLN A 132 -10.34 -11.78 -2.02
C GLN A 132 -10.30 -12.21 -3.49
N ASP A 133 -10.99 -13.29 -3.85
CA ASP A 133 -11.05 -13.82 -5.22
C ASP A 133 -11.64 -12.81 -6.21
N LYS A 134 -12.72 -12.12 -5.83
CA LYS A 134 -13.34 -11.10 -6.68
C LYS A 134 -12.47 -9.85 -6.83
N ALA A 135 -11.76 -9.44 -5.78
CA ALA A 135 -10.83 -8.32 -5.85
C ALA A 135 -9.66 -8.63 -6.79
N MET A 136 -9.12 -9.85 -6.71
CA MET A 136 -8.00 -10.31 -7.55
C MET A 136 -8.40 -10.58 -9.01
N SER A 137 -9.61 -11.09 -9.25
CA SER A 137 -10.09 -11.36 -10.62
C SER A 137 -10.59 -10.10 -11.33
N SER A 138 -11.43 -9.29 -10.68
CA SER A 138 -11.90 -8.02 -11.21
C SER A 138 -12.39 -7.10 -10.10
N LEU A 139 -11.45 -6.35 -9.52
CA LEU A 139 -11.75 -5.29 -8.56
C LEU A 139 -12.79 -4.30 -9.13
N PHE A 140 -12.76 -4.03 -10.43
CA PHE A 140 -13.73 -3.14 -11.08
C PHE A 140 -15.16 -3.65 -10.94
N ASN A 141 -15.40 -4.92 -11.31
CA ASN A 141 -16.73 -5.52 -11.22
C ASN A 141 -17.20 -5.63 -9.76
N LEU A 142 -16.29 -5.94 -8.84
CA LEU A 142 -16.60 -6.01 -7.41
C LEU A 142 -17.06 -4.65 -6.87
N VAL A 143 -16.31 -3.58 -7.16
CA VAL A 143 -16.66 -2.20 -6.75
C VAL A 143 -18.01 -1.80 -7.33
N CYS A 144 -18.21 -1.99 -8.64
CA CYS A 144 -19.46 -1.62 -9.31
C CYS A 144 -20.67 -2.38 -8.74
N LYS A 145 -20.51 -3.65 -8.37
CA LYS A 145 -21.58 -4.46 -7.78
C LYS A 145 -21.90 -4.07 -6.33
N MET A 146 -20.87 -3.69 -5.55
CA MET A 146 -21.04 -3.35 -4.13
C MET A 146 -21.44 -1.90 -3.91
N TYR A 147 -21.15 -1.01 -4.86
CA TYR A 147 -21.52 0.39 -4.76
C TYR A 147 -23.05 0.55 -4.76
N LYS A 148 -23.56 1.19 -3.71
CA LYS A 148 -24.98 1.53 -3.56
C LYS A 148 -25.12 3.02 -3.38
N VAL A 149 -25.97 3.65 -4.20
CA VAL A 149 -26.33 5.05 -4.04
C VAL A 149 -27.32 5.17 -2.88
N SER A 150 -27.00 5.99 -1.88
CA SER A 150 -27.88 6.29 -0.75
C SER A 150 -28.45 7.71 -0.89
N SER A 151 -29.69 7.92 -0.40
CA SER A 151 -30.32 9.24 -0.33
C SER A 151 -29.58 10.23 0.58
N ARG A 152 -28.60 9.75 1.37
CA ARG A 152 -27.76 10.56 2.28
C ARG A 152 -26.38 10.91 1.70
N GLY A 153 -26.14 10.64 0.41
CA GLY A 153 -24.87 10.93 -0.27
C GLY A 153 -24.06 9.67 -0.64
N VAL A 154 -22.83 9.89 -1.10
CA VAL A 154 -21.93 8.83 -1.58
C VAL A 154 -21.18 8.18 -0.40
N THR A 155 -21.52 6.94 -0.07
CA THR A 155 -20.69 6.11 0.82
C THR A 155 -19.63 5.41 0.00
N ARG A 156 -18.35 5.76 0.22
CA ARG A 156 -17.22 5.08 -0.45
C ARG A 156 -17.00 3.68 0.14
N LEU A 157 -16.73 2.72 -0.72
CA LEU A 157 -16.31 1.37 -0.30
C LEU A 157 -14.89 1.46 0.27
N ARG A 158 -14.70 0.99 1.51
CA ARG A 158 -13.40 1.05 2.19
C ARG A 158 -12.61 -0.21 1.89
N PHE A 159 -11.50 -0.09 1.18
CA PHE A 159 -10.56 -1.17 0.93
C PHE A 159 -9.35 -0.98 1.82
N ASN A 160 -8.89 -2.04 2.47
CA ASN A 160 -7.58 -2.08 3.09
C ASN A 160 -6.83 -3.29 2.55
N MET A 161 -5.67 -3.04 1.94
CA MET A 161 -4.86 -4.03 1.25
C MET A 161 -3.49 -4.07 1.92
N ASN A 162 -3.16 -5.23 2.49
CA ASN A 162 -1.78 -5.56 2.81
C ASN A 162 -1.06 -5.89 1.50
N SER A 163 -0.06 -5.10 1.13
CA SER A 163 0.73 -5.32 -0.08
C SER A 163 2.07 -5.98 0.22
N ILE A 164 2.50 -6.76 -0.80
CA ILE A 164 3.73 -7.58 -0.92
C ILE A 164 3.81 -8.82 -0.02
#